data_AF-A0A159Z604-F1
#
_entry.id   AF-A0A159Z604-F1
#
_cell.length_a   1.000
_cell.length_b   1.000
_cell.length_c   1.000
_cell.angle_alpha   90.00
_cell.angle_beta   90.00
_cell.angle_gamma   90.00
#
_symmetry.space_group_name_H-M   'P 1'
#
loop_
_entity.id
_entity.type
_entity.pdbx_description
1 polymer ?
#
loop_
_entity_poly.entity_id
_entity_poly.type
_entity_poly.pdbx_seq_one_letter_code
_entity_poly.pdbx_strand_id
1 'polypeptide(L)'
;MTRTTIESKTKTVTIGFDEPFCVIGERINPTGRKKLAAELEAGDFSTVERDALEQVACGAMVLDVNAGVVYNSNPNPNETEPPLMEAMIRLVQGLVDVPLCIDSSVPGALEAGLAAAEGRPLLNSVTGEEERLELVLPLVKKYNVPVVAISNDDTGISMDPEVRFEVARKIVQRAADFGIPAHDIVVDPLVMPVGALGDAGRQVFTLVRRLRDELGVNTTCGASNISFGLPNRHGINAAFLPMAIGAGMTSAIMNPVRSVEMEAIRAANFLMNHDANGTEWIRFARVLEAVKAGQDFATASAEVAAAGRAGRRRSRAEAPRSGAGRQALRPLAPDPGGPLRPNHTCARGGFVYKAPSFRRLATSAASRGGTRKDGPPMKCAIETGAYMPLYEHVLIARQDLSNAQAEGLVEHFSTVLADNGGSVVGSEYWGVKTMAYKINKNRKGHYAFLRTDAPAAAVQEMERLARLHDDVMRVLTIKVDGHDEGPSVQMQRRDDRGDRPDRGDRGDRPDRGDRGDRGGDRGDRGGDRGGDRGGFRR
;
A
#
# COMPACT_ATOMS: atom_id res chain seq x y z
N MET A 1 -9.19 -13.49 -25.20
CA MET A 1 -8.98 -12.79 -23.91
C MET A 1 -8.67 -11.34 -24.20
N THR A 2 -9.03 -10.44 -23.29
CA THR A 2 -8.85 -8.99 -23.43
C THR A 2 -7.38 -8.62 -23.38
N ARG A 3 -6.94 -7.79 -24.33
CA ARG A 3 -5.54 -7.38 -24.48
C ARG A 3 -5.49 -5.89 -24.81
N THR A 4 -4.94 -5.09 -23.91
CA THR A 4 -4.68 -3.66 -24.12
C THR A 4 -3.23 -3.48 -24.53
N THR A 5 -2.99 -2.92 -25.71
CA THR A 5 -1.62 -2.69 -26.20
C THR A 5 -1.21 -1.25 -25.93
N ILE A 6 -0.06 -1.06 -25.29
CA ILE A 6 0.56 0.24 -25.01
C ILE A 6 1.95 0.24 -25.63
N GLU A 7 2.32 1.30 -26.34
CA GLU A 7 3.53 1.33 -27.15
C GLU A 7 4.34 2.61 -26.89
N SER A 8 5.65 2.46 -26.81
CA SER A 8 6.58 3.56 -27.05
C SER A 8 7.03 3.51 -28.52
N LYS A 9 7.97 4.38 -28.88
CA LYS A 9 8.68 4.31 -30.15
C LYS A 9 9.30 2.93 -30.46
N THR A 10 9.75 2.19 -29.45
CA THR A 10 10.60 1.01 -29.64
C THR A 10 10.15 -0.25 -28.89
N LYS A 11 9.13 -0.13 -28.03
CA LYS A 11 8.69 -1.23 -27.17
C LYS A 11 7.18 -1.27 -27.08
N THR A 12 6.64 -2.49 -27.17
CA THR A 12 5.23 -2.78 -26.97
C THR A 12 5.06 -3.51 -25.64
N VAL A 13 4.07 -3.09 -24.86
CA VAL A 13 3.60 -3.75 -23.64
C VAL A 13 2.15 -4.14 -23.84
N THR A 14 1.79 -5.36 -23.46
CA THR A 14 0.38 -5.79 -23.46
C THR A 14 -0.08 -6.02 -22.03
N ILE A 15 -1.18 -5.37 -21.66
CA ILE A 15 -1.93 -5.66 -20.43
C ILE A 15 -2.99 -6.70 -20.79
N GLY A 16 -3.02 -7.82 -20.07
CA GLY A 16 -3.97 -8.89 -20.31
C GLY A 16 -3.96 -9.94 -19.21
N PHE A 17 -4.99 -10.79 -19.19
CA PHE A 17 -5.13 -11.83 -18.18
C PHE A 17 -4.14 -13.00 -18.32
N ASP A 18 -3.56 -13.16 -19.50
CA ASP A 18 -2.57 -14.18 -19.88
C ASP A 18 -1.15 -13.60 -19.99
N GLU A 19 -0.94 -12.38 -19.53
CA GLU A 19 0.32 -11.65 -19.60
C GLU A 19 0.92 -11.42 -18.20
N PRO A 20 2.25 -11.21 -18.10
CA PRO A 20 2.86 -10.77 -16.85
C PRO A 20 2.17 -9.52 -16.31
N PHE A 21 1.96 -9.47 -14.99
CA PHE A 21 1.36 -8.33 -14.33
C PHE A 21 2.08 -7.02 -14.68
N CYS A 22 1.34 -6.06 -15.22
CA CYS A 22 1.92 -4.82 -15.73
C CYS A 22 2.17 -3.82 -14.60
N VAL A 23 3.44 -3.60 -14.28
CA VAL A 23 3.87 -2.60 -13.29
C VAL A 23 3.99 -1.23 -13.96
N ILE A 24 3.16 -0.28 -13.53
CA ILE A 24 3.19 1.12 -13.96
C ILE A 24 3.89 1.93 -12.86
N GLY A 25 5.05 2.53 -13.18
CA GLY A 25 5.87 3.24 -12.20
C GLY A 25 5.30 4.61 -11.83
N GLU A 26 5.01 4.82 -10.54
CA GLU A 26 4.29 6.02 -10.02
C GLU A 26 5.18 7.23 -9.67
N ARG A 27 6.51 7.12 -9.73
CA ARG A 27 7.38 8.09 -9.07
C ARG A 27 7.46 9.44 -9.79
N ILE A 28 7.17 9.53 -11.08
CA ILE A 28 7.22 10.81 -11.80
C ILE A 28 5.91 11.57 -11.55
N ASN A 29 5.72 11.96 -10.29
CA ASN A 29 4.55 12.64 -9.79
C ASN A 29 4.96 13.61 -8.67
N PRO A 30 4.83 14.94 -8.87
CA PRO A 30 5.21 15.95 -7.90
C PRO A 30 4.24 16.05 -6.71
N THR A 31 3.04 15.48 -6.81
CA THR A 31 2.01 15.51 -5.77
C THR A 31 2.55 14.90 -4.47
N GLY A 32 2.54 15.68 -3.39
CA GLY A 32 3.09 15.27 -2.09
C GLY A 32 4.63 15.19 -2.04
N ARG A 33 5.36 15.44 -3.14
CA ARG A 33 6.82 15.42 -3.24
C ARG A 33 7.39 16.83 -3.34
N LYS A 34 7.45 17.53 -2.20
CA LYS A 34 7.91 18.94 -2.10
C LYS A 34 9.20 19.25 -2.86
N LYS A 35 10.20 18.35 -2.80
CA LYS A 35 11.47 18.51 -3.51
C LYS A 35 11.28 18.50 -5.04
N LEU A 36 10.55 17.50 -5.55
CA LEU A 36 10.29 17.37 -6.99
C LEU A 36 9.44 18.54 -7.50
N ALA A 37 8.41 18.94 -6.76
CA ALA A 37 7.60 20.11 -7.10
C ALA A 37 8.45 21.39 -7.24
N ALA A 38 9.38 21.63 -6.30
CA ALA A 38 10.27 22.79 -6.34
C ALA A 38 11.29 22.72 -7.50
N GLU A 39 11.82 21.54 -7.81
CA GLU A 39 12.72 21.32 -8.95
C GLU A 39 11.99 21.62 -10.28
N LEU A 40 10.77 21.10 -10.46
CA LEU A 40 9.96 21.38 -11.65
C LEU A 40 9.56 22.87 -11.76
N GLU A 41 9.28 23.54 -10.64
CA GLU A 41 9.04 25.00 -10.61
C GLU A 41 10.28 25.80 -11.04
N ALA A 42 11.49 25.28 -10.77
CA ALA A 42 12.75 25.88 -11.18
C ALA A 42 13.22 25.46 -12.59
N GLY A 43 12.46 24.60 -13.30
CA GLY A 43 12.88 24.02 -14.58
C GLY A 43 14.02 22.99 -14.46
N ASP A 44 14.26 22.46 -13.26
CA ASP A 44 15.21 21.37 -13.01
C ASP A 44 14.49 20.02 -13.10
N PHE A 45 14.90 19.19 -14.06
CA PHE A 45 14.33 17.87 -14.29
C PHE A 45 15.18 16.72 -13.72
N SER A 46 16.25 17.01 -12.98
CA SER A 46 17.23 16.00 -12.52
C SER A 46 16.60 14.84 -11.75
N THR A 47 15.58 15.10 -10.92
CA THR A 47 14.86 14.02 -10.22
C THR A 47 13.97 13.21 -11.16
N VAL A 48 13.36 13.83 -12.18
CA VAL A 48 12.58 13.12 -13.21
C VAL A 48 13.48 12.15 -13.98
N GLU A 49 14.67 12.61 -14.40
CA GLU A 49 15.63 11.76 -15.11
C GLU A 49 16.03 10.54 -14.29
N ARG A 50 16.41 10.77 -13.02
CA ARG A 50 16.77 9.71 -12.09
C ARG A 50 15.61 8.75 -11.87
N ASP A 51 14.42 9.26 -11.54
CA ASP A 51 13.25 8.43 -11.24
C ASP A 51 12.80 7.63 -12.49
N ALA A 52 12.94 8.15 -13.70
CA ALA A 52 12.65 7.41 -14.93
C ALA A 52 13.57 6.19 -15.08
N LEU A 53 14.89 6.41 -14.98
CA LEU A 53 15.90 5.35 -15.14
C LEU A 53 15.81 4.30 -14.01
N GLU A 54 15.67 4.72 -12.76
CA GLU A 54 15.58 3.83 -11.60
C GLU A 54 14.34 2.93 -11.68
N GLN A 55 13.18 3.49 -12.04
CA GLN A 55 11.95 2.72 -12.11
C GLN A 55 12.00 1.64 -13.19
N VAL A 56 12.54 1.97 -14.38
CA VAL A 56 12.71 1.00 -15.46
C VAL A 56 13.73 -0.06 -15.09
N ALA A 57 14.84 0.32 -14.44
CA ALA A 57 15.83 -0.63 -13.93
C ALA A 57 15.20 -1.62 -12.94
N CYS A 58 14.33 -1.13 -12.05
CA CYS A 58 13.61 -1.95 -11.07
C CYS A 58 12.43 -2.76 -11.65
N GLY A 59 12.18 -2.66 -12.96
CA GLY A 59 11.21 -3.49 -13.67
C GLY A 59 9.85 -2.85 -13.95
N ALA A 60 9.73 -1.53 -13.90
CA ALA A 60 8.57 -0.84 -14.46
C ALA A 60 8.42 -1.18 -15.96
N MET A 61 7.20 -1.53 -16.35
CA MET A 61 6.84 -1.85 -17.73
C MET A 61 6.31 -0.63 -18.46
N VAL A 62 5.65 0.27 -17.72
CA VAL A 62 5.14 1.58 -18.17
C VAL A 62 5.54 2.61 -17.12
N LEU A 63 5.76 3.87 -17.49
CA LEU A 63 5.96 4.96 -16.53
C LEU A 63 4.76 5.90 -16.53
N ASP A 64 4.18 6.13 -15.36
CA ASP A 64 3.20 7.17 -15.12
C ASP A 64 3.91 8.52 -15.01
N VAL A 65 3.43 9.51 -15.76
CA VAL A 65 3.98 10.86 -15.83
C VAL A 65 2.88 11.83 -15.49
N ASN A 66 2.95 12.38 -14.28
CA ASN A 66 2.01 13.35 -13.76
C ASN A 66 2.68 14.72 -13.62
N ALA A 67 2.08 15.76 -14.21
CA ALA A 67 2.59 17.13 -14.19
C ALA A 67 1.84 18.04 -13.19
N GLY A 68 1.00 17.47 -12.32
CA GLY A 68 0.17 18.14 -11.32
C GLY A 68 0.97 18.87 -10.23
N VAL A 69 1.70 19.90 -10.63
CA VAL A 69 2.43 20.83 -9.77
C VAL A 69 1.51 22.00 -9.49
N VAL A 70 1.24 22.26 -8.21
CA VAL A 70 0.72 23.58 -7.80
C VAL A 70 1.93 24.51 -7.70
N TYR A 71 2.15 25.31 -8.73
CA TYR A 71 3.19 26.33 -8.70
C TYR A 71 2.76 27.44 -7.74
N ASN A 72 3.67 27.88 -6.88
CA ASN A 72 3.40 29.03 -6.01
C ASN A 72 3.34 30.33 -6.82
N SER A 73 4.07 30.36 -7.93
CA SER A 73 4.17 31.49 -8.86
C SER A 73 2.97 31.63 -9.82
N ASN A 74 2.39 30.52 -10.27
CA ASN A 74 1.16 30.50 -11.08
C ASN A 74 0.26 29.30 -10.68
N PRO A 75 -0.75 29.50 -9.83
CA PRO A 75 -1.55 28.40 -9.33
C PRO A 75 -2.55 27.86 -10.36
N ASN A 76 -2.66 28.42 -11.57
CA ASN A 76 -3.61 27.96 -12.59
C ASN A 76 -3.06 26.72 -13.33
N PRO A 77 -3.59 25.51 -13.07
CA PRO A 77 -3.05 24.29 -13.67
C PRO A 77 -3.28 24.21 -15.19
N ASN A 78 -4.31 24.90 -15.71
CA ASN A 78 -4.60 24.94 -17.14
C ASN A 78 -3.53 25.68 -17.95
N GLU A 79 -2.73 26.53 -17.31
CA GLU A 79 -1.63 27.25 -17.96
C GLU A 79 -0.28 26.57 -17.71
N THR A 80 -0.11 25.96 -16.55
CA THR A 80 1.19 25.44 -16.12
C THR A 80 1.40 23.96 -16.45
N GLU A 81 0.37 23.12 -16.31
CA GLU A 81 0.52 21.68 -16.58
C GLU A 81 0.75 21.35 -18.06
N PRO A 82 0.05 21.95 -19.06
CA PRO A 82 0.24 21.56 -20.46
C PRO A 82 1.68 21.70 -20.98
N PRO A 83 2.36 22.86 -20.84
CA PRO A 83 3.75 22.98 -21.30
C PRO A 83 4.71 22.13 -20.47
N LEU A 84 4.46 21.96 -19.17
CA LEU A 84 5.28 21.10 -18.32
C LEU A 84 5.15 19.62 -18.74
N MET A 85 3.94 19.15 -18.98
CA MET A 85 3.66 17.80 -19.45
C MET A 85 4.38 17.52 -20.78
N GLU A 86 4.27 18.42 -21.76
CA GLU A 86 4.99 18.28 -23.04
C GLU A 86 6.51 18.14 -22.83
N ALA A 87 7.12 18.96 -21.96
CA ALA A 87 8.54 18.90 -21.65
C ALA A 87 8.93 17.58 -20.96
N MET A 88 8.15 17.15 -19.97
CA MET A 88 8.39 15.90 -19.23
C MET A 88 8.27 14.68 -20.14
N ILE A 89 7.27 14.64 -21.02
CA ILE A 89 7.08 13.52 -21.96
C ILE A 89 8.25 13.40 -22.94
N ARG A 90 8.72 14.52 -23.52
CA ARG A 90 9.89 14.50 -24.41
C ARG A 90 11.15 14.05 -23.68
N LEU A 91 11.37 14.54 -22.46
CA LEU A 91 12.52 14.16 -21.65
C LEU A 91 12.52 12.66 -21.34
N VAL A 92 11.42 12.15 -20.79
CA VAL A 92 11.34 10.75 -20.33
C VAL A 92 11.51 9.78 -21.52
N GLN A 93 10.89 10.05 -22.66
CA GLN A 93 11.06 9.22 -23.88
C GLN A 93 12.48 9.26 -24.44
N GLY A 94 13.24 10.34 -24.18
CA GLY A 94 14.66 10.42 -24.53
C GLY A 94 15.57 9.53 -23.67
N LEU A 95 15.10 9.14 -22.48
CA LEU A 95 15.89 8.39 -21.49
C LEU A 95 15.55 6.90 -21.45
N VAL A 96 14.30 6.53 -21.68
CA VAL A 96 13.81 5.16 -21.53
C VAL A 96 13.04 4.66 -22.75
N ASP A 97 13.00 3.34 -22.92
CA ASP A 97 12.32 2.67 -24.04
C ASP A 97 10.90 2.20 -23.70
N VAL A 98 10.44 2.35 -22.45
CA VAL A 98 9.10 1.88 -22.03
C VAL A 98 8.00 2.84 -22.46
N PRO A 99 6.76 2.33 -22.71
CA PRO A 99 5.62 3.19 -22.94
C PRO A 99 5.30 4.08 -21.73
N LEU A 100 4.57 5.17 -21.99
CA LEU A 100 4.17 6.13 -20.97
C LEU A 100 2.68 6.04 -20.65
N CYS A 101 2.33 6.43 -19.44
CA CYS A 101 1.00 6.68 -18.95
C CYS A 101 0.89 8.18 -18.64
N ILE A 102 0.09 8.90 -19.42
CA ILE A 102 -0.08 10.36 -19.33
C ILE A 102 -1.12 10.65 -18.25
N ASP A 103 -0.70 11.18 -17.10
CA ASP A 103 -1.56 11.40 -15.94
C ASP A 103 -1.84 12.88 -15.68
N SER A 104 -3.10 13.31 -15.84
CA SER A 104 -3.52 14.66 -15.45
C SER A 104 -5.05 14.78 -15.31
N SER A 105 -5.47 15.62 -14.38
CA SER A 105 -6.86 16.11 -14.29
C SER A 105 -7.17 17.24 -15.27
N VAL A 106 -6.18 17.84 -15.92
CA VAL A 106 -6.32 18.97 -16.85
C VAL A 106 -6.42 18.45 -18.30
N PRO A 107 -7.55 18.65 -19.01
CA PRO A 107 -7.70 18.20 -20.39
C PRO A 107 -6.64 18.73 -21.35
N GLY A 108 -6.23 19.99 -21.19
CA GLY A 108 -5.16 20.58 -21.99
C GLY A 108 -3.80 19.90 -21.80
N ALA A 109 -3.52 19.42 -20.59
CA ALA A 109 -2.28 18.69 -20.31
C ALA A 109 -2.31 17.27 -20.87
N LEU A 110 -3.46 16.60 -20.81
CA LEU A 110 -3.68 15.33 -21.49
C LEU A 110 -3.43 15.47 -23.01
N GLU A 111 -4.04 16.47 -23.65
CA GLU A 111 -3.86 16.69 -25.09
C GLU A 111 -2.40 17.03 -25.46
N ALA A 112 -1.73 17.89 -24.68
CA ALA A 112 -0.33 18.22 -24.88
C ALA A 112 0.58 16.98 -24.72
N GLY A 113 0.36 16.18 -23.68
CA GLY A 113 1.11 14.94 -23.44
C GLY A 113 0.90 13.90 -24.55
N LEU A 114 -0.34 13.70 -25.01
CA LEU A 114 -0.66 12.81 -26.12
C LEU A 114 -0.04 13.28 -27.44
N ALA A 115 -0.05 14.58 -27.71
CA ALA A 115 0.58 15.15 -28.90
C ALA A 115 2.11 15.02 -28.89
N ALA A 116 2.73 15.03 -27.70
CA ALA A 116 4.17 14.91 -27.53
C ALA A 116 4.67 13.45 -27.47
N ALA A 117 3.80 12.50 -27.15
CA ALA A 117 4.13 11.08 -27.02
C ALA A 117 4.39 10.42 -28.39
N GLU A 118 5.44 9.61 -28.47
CA GLU A 118 5.76 8.74 -29.59
C GLU A 118 5.28 7.31 -29.28
N GLY A 119 4.39 6.77 -30.12
CA GLY A 119 3.82 5.45 -29.94
C GLY A 119 2.34 5.55 -29.54
N ARG A 120 1.92 4.68 -28.62
CA ARG A 120 0.54 4.54 -28.16
C ARG A 120 0.50 4.54 -26.63
N PRO A 121 0.59 5.72 -25.98
CA PRO A 121 0.62 5.80 -24.52
C PRO A 121 -0.74 5.43 -23.90
N LEU A 122 -0.75 5.17 -22.59
CA LEU A 122 -1.98 5.03 -21.80
C LEU A 122 -2.43 6.42 -21.32
N LEU A 123 -3.71 6.75 -21.44
CA LEU A 123 -4.29 7.97 -20.88
C LEU A 123 -4.81 7.71 -19.46
N ASN A 124 -4.39 8.50 -18.48
CA ASN A 124 -4.87 8.46 -17.10
C ASN A 124 -5.43 9.85 -16.71
N SER A 125 -6.74 10.04 -16.57
CA SER A 125 -7.85 9.08 -16.69
C SER A 125 -9.14 9.78 -17.15
N VAL A 126 -10.18 8.97 -17.33
CA VAL A 126 -11.57 9.41 -17.44
C VAL A 126 -12.38 8.92 -16.23
N THR A 127 -13.34 9.71 -15.77
CA THR A 127 -14.34 9.35 -14.75
C THR A 127 -15.71 9.14 -15.42
N GLY A 128 -16.68 8.62 -14.69
CA GLY A 128 -18.06 8.43 -15.12
C GLY A 128 -18.93 9.68 -15.12
N GLU A 129 -18.37 10.84 -14.73
CA GLU A 129 -19.01 12.16 -14.82
C GLU A 129 -19.26 12.51 -16.29
N GLU A 130 -20.47 12.99 -16.62
CA GLU A 130 -20.86 13.17 -18.02
C GLU A 130 -19.99 14.21 -18.75
N GLU A 131 -19.72 15.34 -18.09
CA GLU A 131 -18.83 16.37 -18.62
C GLU A 131 -17.42 15.83 -18.88
N ARG A 132 -16.93 14.92 -18.02
CA ARG A 132 -15.59 14.36 -18.18
C ARG A 132 -15.52 13.37 -19.34
N LEU A 133 -16.56 12.56 -19.52
CA LEU A 133 -16.68 11.63 -20.65
C LEU A 133 -16.70 12.40 -21.98
N GLU A 134 -17.49 13.47 -22.08
CA GLU A 134 -17.59 14.31 -23.27
C GLU A 134 -16.28 15.03 -23.62
N LEU A 135 -15.42 15.32 -22.63
CA LEU A 135 -14.13 15.94 -22.86
C LEU A 135 -13.03 14.93 -23.22
N VAL A 136 -12.97 13.79 -22.51
CA VAL A 136 -11.81 12.87 -22.61
C VAL A 136 -11.99 11.81 -23.68
N LEU A 137 -13.18 11.22 -23.87
CA LEU A 137 -13.38 10.16 -24.87
C LEU A 137 -13.08 10.61 -26.31
N PRO A 138 -13.40 11.86 -26.75
CA PRO A 138 -12.95 12.35 -28.03
C PRO A 138 -11.43 12.37 -28.19
N LEU A 139 -10.68 12.70 -27.13
CA LEU A 139 -9.21 12.65 -27.16
C LEU A 139 -8.71 11.21 -27.30
N VAL A 140 -9.26 10.29 -26.51
CA VAL A 140 -8.95 8.85 -26.57
C VAL A 140 -9.14 8.33 -28.00
N LYS A 141 -10.27 8.69 -28.63
CA LYS A 141 -10.58 8.31 -30.01
C LYS A 141 -9.66 8.99 -31.03
N LYS A 142 -9.41 10.29 -30.90
CA LYS A 142 -8.54 11.10 -31.79
C LYS A 142 -7.11 10.55 -31.85
N TYR A 143 -6.54 10.21 -30.69
CA TYR A 143 -5.18 9.71 -30.59
C TYR A 143 -5.07 8.18 -30.67
N ASN A 144 -6.21 7.47 -30.70
CA ASN A 144 -6.28 6.00 -30.74
C ASN A 144 -5.47 5.32 -29.62
N VAL A 145 -5.66 5.81 -28.39
CA VAL A 145 -4.94 5.34 -27.20
C VAL A 145 -5.86 4.57 -26.25
N PRO A 146 -5.34 3.65 -25.42
CA PRO A 146 -6.10 3.12 -24.30
C PRO A 146 -6.25 4.15 -23.18
N VAL A 147 -7.24 3.95 -22.31
CA VAL A 147 -7.58 4.86 -21.22
C VAL A 147 -7.89 4.15 -19.91
N VAL A 148 -7.41 4.72 -18.81
CA VAL A 148 -7.82 4.35 -17.44
C VAL A 148 -9.19 4.94 -17.15
N ALA A 149 -10.15 4.09 -16.81
CA ALA A 149 -11.51 4.45 -16.45
C ALA A 149 -11.70 4.31 -14.93
N ILE A 150 -11.77 5.43 -14.22
CA ILE A 150 -11.97 5.45 -12.78
C ILE A 150 -13.46 5.32 -12.48
N SER A 151 -13.80 4.37 -11.59
CA SER A 151 -15.18 4.07 -11.18
C SER A 151 -15.73 5.11 -10.19
N ASN A 152 -15.70 6.38 -10.57
CA ASN A 152 -16.24 7.54 -9.87
C ASN A 152 -17.22 8.26 -10.81
N ASP A 153 -18.34 8.76 -10.32
CA ASP A 153 -19.30 9.52 -11.12
C ASP A 153 -19.67 10.85 -10.42
N ASP A 154 -20.71 11.51 -10.94
CA ASP A 154 -21.21 12.80 -10.45
C ASP A 154 -21.63 12.76 -8.95
N THR A 155 -21.86 11.58 -8.38
CA THR A 155 -22.19 11.38 -6.96
C THR A 155 -20.96 11.21 -6.07
N GLY A 156 -19.77 11.12 -6.67
CA GLY A 156 -18.50 10.89 -5.99
C GLY A 156 -18.18 9.41 -5.77
N ILE A 157 -17.24 9.15 -4.85
CA ILE A 157 -16.72 7.80 -4.62
C ILE A 157 -17.72 7.01 -3.77
N SER A 158 -18.42 6.07 -4.40
CA SER A 158 -19.32 5.17 -3.69
C SER A 158 -18.55 4.08 -2.93
N MET A 159 -18.97 3.84 -1.69
CA MET A 159 -18.48 2.72 -0.87
C MET A 159 -19.04 1.38 -1.34
N ASP A 160 -20.13 1.38 -2.12
CA ASP A 160 -20.78 0.18 -2.63
C ASP A 160 -20.01 -0.36 -3.86
N PRO A 161 -19.48 -1.61 -3.81
CA PRO A 161 -18.88 -2.25 -4.98
C PRO A 161 -19.84 -2.38 -6.17
N GLU A 162 -21.15 -2.50 -5.95
CA GLU A 162 -22.13 -2.60 -7.04
C GLU A 162 -22.22 -1.28 -7.81
N VAL A 163 -22.30 -0.16 -7.10
CA VAL A 163 -22.32 1.17 -7.73
C VAL A 163 -21.05 1.38 -8.55
N ARG A 164 -19.88 1.02 -8.02
CA ARG A 164 -18.61 1.11 -8.76
C ARG A 164 -18.59 0.25 -10.02
N PHE A 165 -19.16 -0.96 -9.95
CA PHE A 165 -19.32 -1.83 -11.13
C PHE A 165 -20.23 -1.19 -12.18
N GLU A 166 -21.35 -0.62 -11.77
CA GLU A 166 -22.31 0.03 -12.67
C GLU A 166 -21.71 1.29 -13.32
N VAL A 167 -20.89 2.06 -12.59
CA VAL A 167 -20.13 3.19 -13.15
C VAL A 167 -19.11 2.70 -14.18
N ALA A 168 -18.35 1.65 -13.89
CA ALA A 168 -17.43 1.05 -14.86
C ALA A 168 -18.18 0.60 -16.13
N ARG A 169 -19.34 -0.05 -15.98
CA ARG A 169 -20.21 -0.44 -17.09
C ARG A 169 -20.69 0.76 -17.89
N LYS A 170 -21.10 1.85 -17.23
CA LYS A 170 -21.48 3.12 -17.87
C LYS A 170 -20.32 3.63 -18.74
N ILE A 171 -19.11 3.73 -18.19
CA ILE A 171 -17.94 4.25 -18.93
C ILE A 171 -17.64 3.39 -20.16
N VAL A 172 -17.69 2.06 -20.04
CA VAL A 172 -17.48 1.14 -21.18
C VAL A 172 -18.54 1.33 -22.27
N GLN A 173 -19.81 1.50 -21.89
CA GLN A 173 -20.90 1.76 -22.84
C GLN A 173 -20.73 3.11 -23.54
N ARG A 174 -20.41 4.17 -22.79
CA ARG A 174 -20.16 5.51 -23.35
C ARG A 174 -18.94 5.49 -24.28
N ALA A 175 -17.86 4.82 -23.91
CA ALA A 175 -16.70 4.64 -24.78
C ALA A 175 -17.04 3.93 -26.09
N ALA A 176 -17.94 2.94 -26.06
CA ALA A 176 -18.43 2.26 -27.25
C ALA A 176 -19.18 3.20 -28.20
N ASP A 177 -19.95 4.17 -27.68
CA ASP A 177 -20.64 5.20 -28.48
C ASP A 177 -19.63 6.05 -29.30
N PHE A 178 -18.43 6.29 -28.77
CA PHE A 178 -17.31 6.96 -29.46
C PHE A 178 -16.48 6.00 -30.34
N GLY A 179 -16.85 4.72 -30.40
CA GLY A 179 -16.14 3.69 -31.16
C GLY A 179 -14.78 3.32 -30.56
N ILE A 180 -14.64 3.40 -29.24
CA ILE A 180 -13.47 2.91 -28.49
C ILE A 180 -13.76 1.47 -28.05
N PRO A 181 -12.90 0.50 -28.37
CA PRO A 181 -13.16 -0.90 -28.04
C PRO A 181 -12.96 -1.16 -26.54
N ALA A 182 -13.74 -2.08 -25.96
CA ALA A 182 -13.65 -2.42 -24.54
C ALA A 182 -12.25 -2.88 -24.09
N HIS A 183 -11.45 -3.48 -24.97
CA HIS A 183 -10.08 -3.88 -24.65
C HIS A 183 -9.10 -2.71 -24.50
N ASP A 184 -9.49 -1.50 -24.88
CA ASP A 184 -8.71 -0.28 -24.63
C ASP A 184 -9.14 0.47 -23.37
N ILE A 185 -10.14 -0.07 -22.65
CA ILE A 185 -10.58 0.46 -21.36
C ILE A 185 -9.92 -0.37 -20.24
N VAL A 186 -9.12 0.30 -19.42
CA VAL A 186 -8.51 -0.28 -18.22
C VAL A 186 -9.22 0.29 -17.00
N VAL A 187 -10.06 -0.49 -16.33
CA VAL A 187 -10.88 0.00 -15.23
C VAL A 187 -10.08 0.10 -13.94
N ASP A 188 -10.14 1.25 -13.27
CA ASP A 188 -9.74 1.41 -11.87
C ASP A 188 -11.00 1.33 -10.98
N PRO A 189 -11.17 0.26 -10.17
CA PRO A 189 -12.31 0.10 -9.27
C PRO A 189 -12.20 0.91 -7.98
N LEU A 190 -11.19 1.79 -7.84
CA LEU A 190 -10.88 2.58 -6.65
C LEU A 190 -10.65 1.73 -5.41
N VAL A 191 -9.38 1.43 -5.14
CA VAL A 191 -8.98 0.67 -3.96
C VAL A 191 -9.09 1.54 -2.72
N MET A 192 -9.99 1.15 -1.80
CA MET A 192 -10.20 1.84 -0.53
C MET A 192 -9.18 1.40 0.54
N PRO A 193 -8.80 2.28 1.47
CA PRO A 193 -7.85 1.93 2.53
C PRO A 193 -8.44 0.94 3.53
N VAL A 194 -7.76 -0.19 3.73
CA VAL A 194 -8.22 -1.25 4.64
C VAL A 194 -8.22 -0.82 6.11
N GLY A 195 -7.45 0.21 6.45
CA GLY A 195 -7.44 0.79 7.79
C GLY A 195 -8.73 1.53 8.15
N ALA A 196 -9.47 2.03 7.14
CA ALA A 196 -10.76 2.68 7.34
C ALA A 196 -11.94 1.73 7.08
N LEU A 197 -11.78 0.81 6.13
CA LEU A 197 -12.81 -0.14 5.72
C LEU A 197 -12.26 -1.56 5.81
N GLY A 198 -12.60 -2.28 6.90
CA GLY A 198 -11.99 -3.58 7.23
C GLY A 198 -12.22 -4.69 6.19
N ASP A 199 -13.24 -4.57 5.36
CA ASP A 199 -13.56 -5.50 4.28
C ASP A 199 -13.13 -5.01 2.88
N ALA A 200 -12.45 -3.85 2.78
CA ALA A 200 -12.00 -3.25 1.52
C ALA A 200 -11.25 -4.24 0.61
N GLY A 201 -10.36 -5.06 1.18
CA GLY A 201 -9.64 -6.09 0.45
C GLY A 201 -10.57 -7.13 -0.19
N ARG A 202 -11.57 -7.63 0.55
CA ARG A 202 -12.53 -8.62 0.02
C ARG A 202 -13.43 -8.00 -1.05
N GLN A 203 -13.83 -6.75 -0.85
CA GLN A 203 -14.65 -6.00 -1.81
C GLN A 203 -13.91 -5.82 -3.13
N VAL A 204 -12.67 -5.30 -3.13
CA VAL A 204 -11.91 -5.08 -4.37
C VAL A 204 -11.65 -6.39 -5.11
N PHE A 205 -11.29 -7.49 -4.44
CA PHE A 205 -11.08 -8.77 -5.12
C PHE A 205 -12.35 -9.31 -5.79
N THR A 206 -13.51 -9.07 -5.16
CA THR A 206 -14.80 -9.49 -5.73
C THR A 206 -15.18 -8.63 -6.93
N LEU A 207 -14.98 -7.32 -6.82
CA LEU A 207 -15.23 -6.38 -7.90
C LEU A 207 -14.32 -6.63 -9.11
N VAL A 208 -13.02 -6.85 -8.89
CA VAL A 208 -12.04 -7.19 -9.95
C VAL A 208 -12.44 -8.47 -10.69
N ARG A 209 -12.86 -9.52 -9.97
CA ARG A 209 -13.37 -10.75 -10.61
C ARG A 209 -14.58 -10.48 -11.50
N ARG A 210 -15.54 -9.70 -11.01
CA ARG A 210 -16.74 -9.35 -11.78
C ARG A 210 -16.40 -8.50 -13.02
N LEU A 211 -15.53 -7.51 -12.88
CA LEU A 211 -15.07 -6.69 -14.02
C LEU A 211 -14.42 -7.56 -15.11
N ARG A 212 -13.62 -8.56 -14.71
CA ARG A 212 -13.04 -9.54 -15.62
C ARG A 212 -14.10 -10.42 -16.28
N ASP A 213 -14.95 -11.06 -15.49
CA ASP A 213 -15.82 -12.14 -15.96
C ASP A 213 -17.07 -11.62 -16.70
N GLU A 214 -17.59 -10.46 -16.29
CA GLU A 214 -18.83 -9.88 -16.82
C GLU A 214 -18.56 -8.79 -17.88
N LEU A 215 -17.60 -7.89 -17.66
CA LEU A 215 -17.30 -6.81 -18.62
C LEU A 215 -16.14 -7.14 -19.56
N GLY A 216 -15.31 -8.13 -19.22
CA GLY A 216 -14.17 -8.50 -20.06
C GLY A 216 -13.17 -7.36 -20.23
N VAL A 217 -12.95 -6.55 -19.20
CA VAL A 217 -12.02 -5.40 -19.25
C VAL A 217 -10.78 -5.66 -18.39
N ASN A 218 -9.65 -5.09 -18.81
CA ASN A 218 -8.45 -5.07 -17.98
C ASN A 218 -8.68 -4.14 -16.78
N THR A 219 -7.93 -4.36 -15.69
CA THR A 219 -8.08 -3.56 -14.47
C THR A 219 -6.73 -3.09 -13.94
N THR A 220 -6.74 -1.88 -13.36
CA THR A 220 -5.60 -1.24 -12.71
C THR A 220 -5.98 -0.73 -11.33
N CYS A 221 -4.99 -0.33 -10.53
CA CYS A 221 -5.23 0.43 -9.30
C CYS A 221 -3.98 1.19 -8.86
N GLY A 222 -4.16 2.22 -8.05
CA GLY A 222 -3.10 2.73 -7.17
C GLY A 222 -2.81 1.75 -6.03
N ALA A 223 -1.75 0.95 -6.14
CA ALA A 223 -1.48 -0.15 -5.20
C ALA A 223 -1.24 0.34 -3.77
N SER A 224 -0.76 1.58 -3.61
CA SER A 224 -0.47 2.15 -2.30
C SER A 224 -1.74 2.57 -1.53
N ASN A 225 -2.90 2.70 -2.19
CA ASN A 225 -4.14 3.17 -1.57
C ASN A 225 -4.68 2.19 -0.51
N ILE A 226 -4.55 0.87 -0.73
CA ILE A 226 -5.05 -0.15 0.21
C ILE A 226 -4.45 -0.01 1.61
N SER A 227 -3.18 0.42 1.71
CA SER A 227 -2.43 0.51 2.95
C SER A 227 -2.31 1.93 3.48
N PHE A 228 -3.03 2.90 2.90
CA PHE A 228 -2.96 4.29 3.31
C PHE A 228 -3.30 4.45 4.81
N GLY A 229 -2.52 5.27 5.52
CA GLY A 229 -2.67 5.50 6.96
C GLY A 229 -2.12 4.41 7.88
N LEU A 230 -1.63 3.28 7.37
CA LEU A 230 -1.13 2.17 8.19
C LEU A 230 0.39 2.16 8.37
N PRO A 231 0.93 1.60 9.47
CA PRO A 231 2.35 1.29 9.59
C PRO A 231 2.73 0.09 8.71
N ASN A 232 4.03 -0.05 8.38
CA ASN A 232 4.56 -1.21 7.64
C ASN A 232 3.82 -1.53 6.32
N ARG A 233 3.41 -0.48 5.60
CA ARG A 233 2.60 -0.53 4.36
C ARG A 233 3.11 -1.52 3.32
N HIS A 234 4.43 -1.64 3.18
CA HIS A 234 5.06 -2.53 2.19
C HIS A 234 4.66 -4.00 2.36
N GLY A 235 4.52 -4.48 3.61
CA GLY A 235 4.07 -5.86 3.85
C GLY A 235 2.61 -6.07 3.42
N ILE A 236 1.75 -5.07 3.63
CA ILE A 236 0.35 -5.12 3.19
C ILE A 236 0.27 -5.08 1.66
N ASN A 237 1.01 -4.17 1.01
CA ASN A 237 1.03 -4.06 -0.45
C ASN A 237 1.55 -5.36 -1.09
N ALA A 238 2.62 -5.95 -0.55
CA ALA A 238 3.21 -7.19 -1.04
C ALA A 238 2.28 -8.42 -0.85
N ALA A 239 1.38 -8.40 0.13
CA ALA A 239 0.32 -9.41 0.25
C ALA A 239 -0.86 -9.12 -0.69
N PHE A 240 -1.25 -7.84 -0.81
CA PHE A 240 -2.36 -7.38 -1.63
C PHE A 240 -2.17 -7.67 -3.11
N LEU A 241 -0.99 -7.34 -3.67
CA LEU A 241 -0.72 -7.45 -5.11
C LEU A 241 -0.89 -8.88 -5.64
N PRO A 242 -0.30 -9.94 -5.04
CA PRO A 242 -0.57 -11.33 -5.46
C PRO A 242 -2.03 -11.74 -5.35
N MET A 243 -2.75 -11.29 -4.31
CA MET A 243 -4.18 -11.58 -4.16
C MET A 243 -5.02 -10.89 -5.24
N ALA A 244 -4.67 -9.66 -5.60
CA ALA A 244 -5.31 -8.91 -6.68
C ALA A 244 -5.04 -9.56 -8.04
N ILE A 245 -3.80 -9.96 -8.31
CA ILE A 245 -3.40 -10.73 -9.50
C ILE A 245 -4.22 -12.01 -9.61
N GLY A 246 -4.30 -12.79 -8.52
CA GLY A 246 -5.09 -14.03 -8.48
C GLY A 246 -6.60 -13.80 -8.66
N ALA A 247 -7.11 -12.61 -8.29
CA ALA A 247 -8.50 -12.22 -8.56
C ALA A 247 -8.73 -11.79 -10.02
N GLY A 248 -7.68 -11.51 -10.79
CA GLY A 248 -7.77 -11.08 -12.19
C GLY A 248 -7.32 -9.64 -12.45
N MET A 249 -6.66 -8.98 -11.50
CA MET A 249 -6.07 -7.66 -11.73
C MET A 249 -4.87 -7.76 -12.67
N THR A 250 -4.81 -6.88 -13.67
CA THR A 250 -3.84 -6.98 -14.76
C THR A 250 -2.69 -5.99 -14.68
N SER A 251 -2.89 -4.86 -13.99
CA SER A 251 -1.84 -3.86 -13.77
C SER A 251 -2.00 -3.15 -12.42
N ALA A 252 -0.96 -2.43 -12.00
CA ALA A 252 -1.07 -1.44 -10.93
C ALA A 252 -0.08 -0.29 -11.11
N ILE A 253 -0.52 0.89 -10.69
CA ILE A 253 0.30 2.09 -10.51
C ILE A 253 0.93 1.97 -9.11
N MET A 254 2.25 1.84 -9.06
CA MET A 254 3.00 1.58 -7.83
C MET A 254 4.45 2.00 -7.94
N ASN A 255 5.16 2.08 -6.80
CA ASN A 255 6.59 2.31 -6.78
C ASN A 255 7.38 1.00 -7.01
N PRO A 256 8.02 0.82 -8.18
CA PRO A 256 8.76 -0.40 -8.51
C PRO A 256 10.11 -0.49 -7.78
N VAL A 257 10.61 0.59 -7.17
CA VAL A 257 11.89 0.61 -6.43
C VAL A 257 11.76 -0.11 -5.08
N ARG A 258 10.56 -0.60 -4.74
CA ARG A 258 10.34 -1.43 -3.56
C ARG A 258 10.50 -2.90 -3.91
N SER A 259 11.61 -3.47 -3.47
CA SER A 259 11.97 -4.86 -3.77
C SER A 259 10.96 -5.87 -3.23
N VAL A 260 10.34 -5.61 -2.08
CA VAL A 260 9.38 -6.52 -1.43
C VAL A 260 8.12 -6.69 -2.30
N GLU A 261 7.56 -5.61 -2.82
CA GLU A 261 6.43 -5.66 -3.72
C GLU A 261 6.80 -6.27 -5.09
N MET A 262 7.99 -5.96 -5.62
CA MET A 262 8.46 -6.56 -6.88
C MET A 262 8.72 -8.07 -6.75
N GLU A 263 9.26 -8.52 -5.61
CA GLU A 263 9.42 -9.94 -5.30
C GLU A 263 8.06 -10.66 -5.28
N ALA A 264 7.08 -10.07 -4.60
CA ALA A 264 5.73 -10.61 -4.54
C ALA A 264 5.07 -10.71 -5.92
N ILE A 265 5.20 -9.68 -6.76
CA ILE A 265 4.67 -9.68 -8.13
C ILE A 265 5.37 -10.75 -9.00
N ARG A 266 6.70 -10.86 -8.93
CA ARG A 266 7.44 -11.86 -9.72
C ARG A 266 7.08 -13.28 -9.30
N ALA A 267 6.91 -13.52 -8.00
CA ALA A 267 6.42 -14.80 -7.49
C ALA A 267 5.00 -15.10 -7.99
N ALA A 268 4.09 -14.11 -7.92
CA ALA A 268 2.73 -14.25 -8.41
C ALA A 268 2.69 -14.54 -9.92
N ASN A 269 3.48 -13.83 -10.74
CA ASN A 269 3.60 -14.12 -12.18
C ASN A 269 4.04 -15.56 -12.44
N PHE A 270 5.00 -16.08 -11.68
CA PHE A 270 5.44 -17.47 -11.84
C PHE A 270 4.33 -18.46 -11.46
N LEU A 271 3.65 -18.23 -10.32
CA LEU A 271 2.54 -19.08 -9.85
C LEU A 271 1.33 -19.06 -10.80
N MET A 272 1.07 -17.93 -11.46
CA MET A 272 0.01 -17.77 -12.45
C MET A 272 0.40 -18.28 -13.85
N ASN A 273 1.60 -18.84 -14.01
CA ASN A 273 2.15 -19.31 -15.29
C ASN A 273 2.33 -18.18 -16.34
N HIS A 274 2.62 -16.96 -15.87
CA HIS A 274 2.96 -15.80 -16.71
C HIS A 274 4.49 -15.62 -16.84
N ASP A 275 5.30 -16.45 -16.18
CA ASP A 275 6.75 -16.56 -16.37
C ASP A 275 7.10 -17.99 -16.78
N ALA A 276 7.19 -18.22 -18.08
CA ALA A 276 7.44 -19.55 -18.64
C ALA A 276 8.76 -20.13 -18.09
N ASN A 277 8.65 -21.27 -17.39
CA ASN A 277 9.77 -21.95 -16.73
C ASN A 277 10.48 -21.13 -15.63
N GLY A 278 9.87 -20.05 -15.12
CA GLY A 278 10.43 -19.26 -14.01
C GLY A 278 11.70 -18.49 -14.39
N THR A 279 11.90 -18.17 -15.66
CA THR A 279 13.14 -17.54 -16.15
C THR A 279 13.36 -16.15 -15.57
N GLU A 280 12.31 -15.33 -15.48
CA GLU A 280 12.40 -14.00 -14.88
C GLU A 280 12.52 -14.08 -13.36
N TRP A 281 11.90 -15.07 -12.71
CA TRP A 281 12.09 -15.36 -11.29
C TRP A 281 13.56 -15.70 -10.97
N ILE A 282 14.17 -16.63 -11.71
CA ILE A 282 15.58 -17.04 -11.51
C ILE A 282 16.51 -15.84 -11.73
N ARG A 283 16.21 -15.00 -12.72
CA ARG A 283 16.98 -13.78 -12.98
C ARG A 283 16.85 -12.79 -11.81
N PHE A 284 15.63 -12.57 -11.32
CA PHE A 284 15.34 -11.66 -10.23
C PHE A 284 15.96 -12.12 -8.89
N ALA A 285 16.05 -13.42 -8.64
CA ALA A 285 16.73 -13.96 -7.47
C ALA A 285 18.18 -13.45 -7.34
N ARG A 286 18.90 -13.26 -8.46
CA ARG A 286 20.26 -12.68 -8.45
C ARG A 286 20.29 -11.23 -7.97
N VAL A 287 19.25 -10.46 -8.28
CA VAL A 287 19.08 -9.09 -7.78
C VAL A 287 18.89 -9.13 -6.27
N LEU A 288 18.03 -10.01 -5.77
CA LEU A 288 17.78 -10.15 -4.33
C LEU A 288 19.03 -10.58 -3.55
N GLU A 289 19.84 -11.48 -4.09
CA GLU A 289 21.11 -11.87 -3.47
C GLU A 289 22.11 -10.70 -3.42
N ALA A 290 22.19 -9.88 -4.47
CA ALA A 290 23.01 -8.66 -4.47
C ALA A 290 22.51 -7.63 -3.44
N VAL A 291 21.19 -7.47 -3.30
CA VAL A 291 20.60 -6.61 -2.26
C VAL A 291 20.89 -7.13 -0.86
N LYS A 292 20.79 -8.45 -0.64
CA LYS A 292 21.18 -9.09 0.64
C LYS A 292 22.67 -8.89 0.94
N ALA A 293 23.51 -8.81 -0.09
CA ALA A 293 24.93 -8.47 0.04
C ALA A 293 25.21 -6.98 0.30
N GLY A 294 24.18 -6.14 0.41
CA GLY A 294 24.28 -4.72 0.80
C GLY A 294 24.24 -3.74 -0.38
N GLN A 295 23.98 -4.20 -1.60
CA GLN A 295 23.87 -3.33 -2.76
C GLN A 295 22.50 -2.65 -2.83
N ASP A 296 22.44 -1.42 -3.34
CA ASP A 296 21.17 -0.74 -3.60
C ASP A 296 20.34 -1.50 -4.66
N PHE A 297 19.02 -1.53 -4.49
CA PHE A 297 18.12 -2.33 -5.34
C PHE A 297 18.09 -1.87 -6.79
N ALA A 298 18.07 -0.56 -7.05
CA ALA A 298 18.08 -0.04 -8.41
C ALA A 298 19.40 -0.36 -9.11
N THR A 299 20.51 -0.22 -8.39
CA THR A 299 21.85 -0.57 -8.87
C THR A 299 21.97 -2.05 -9.20
N ALA A 300 21.60 -2.93 -8.26
CA ALA A 300 21.60 -4.38 -8.45
C ALA A 300 20.71 -4.81 -9.63
N SER A 301 19.53 -4.19 -9.77
CA SER A 301 18.61 -4.47 -10.87
C SER A 301 19.20 -4.08 -12.22
N ALA A 302 19.83 -2.90 -12.31
CA ALA A 302 20.48 -2.42 -13.53
C ALA A 302 21.65 -3.31 -13.97
N GLU A 303 22.49 -3.77 -13.03
CA GLU A 303 23.63 -4.64 -13.32
C GLU A 303 23.19 -6.02 -13.86
N VAL A 304 22.20 -6.64 -13.22
CA VAL A 304 21.63 -7.91 -13.70
C VAL A 304 20.93 -7.71 -15.05
N ALA A 305 20.31 -6.55 -15.27
CA ALA A 305 19.72 -6.20 -16.56
C ALA A 305 20.78 -6.14 -17.68
N ALA A 306 21.92 -5.51 -17.42
CA ALA A 306 23.03 -5.38 -18.35
C ALA A 306 23.73 -6.72 -18.65
N ALA A 307 23.97 -7.55 -17.63
CA ALA A 307 24.61 -8.85 -17.76
C ALA A 307 23.83 -9.80 -18.71
N GLY A 308 22.50 -9.78 -18.63
CA GLY A 308 21.63 -10.55 -19.54
C GLY A 308 21.76 -10.13 -21.01
N ARG A 309 21.93 -8.82 -21.28
CA ARG A 309 22.13 -8.30 -22.65
C ARG A 309 23.50 -8.71 -23.21
N ALA A 310 24.54 -8.71 -22.39
CA ALA A 310 25.90 -9.12 -22.78
C ALA A 310 25.99 -10.62 -23.11
N GLY A 311 25.34 -11.48 -22.30
CA GLY A 311 25.27 -12.91 -22.57
C GLY A 311 24.57 -13.24 -23.90
N ARG A 312 23.48 -12.51 -24.22
CA ARG A 312 22.74 -12.67 -25.48
C ARG A 312 23.52 -12.17 -26.71
N ARG A 313 24.43 -11.20 -26.55
CA ARG A 313 25.36 -10.77 -27.62
C ARG A 313 26.47 -11.80 -27.87
N ARG A 314 27.02 -12.42 -26.83
CA ARG A 314 28.04 -13.48 -26.96
C ARG A 314 27.48 -14.76 -27.57
N SER A 315 26.31 -15.23 -27.12
CA SER A 315 25.68 -16.43 -27.70
C SER A 315 25.28 -16.26 -29.17
N ARG A 316 24.96 -15.02 -29.61
CA ARG A 316 24.68 -14.69 -31.02
C ARG A 316 25.96 -14.58 -31.85
N ALA A 317 27.11 -14.31 -31.23
CA ALA A 317 28.43 -14.30 -31.88
C ALA A 317 29.05 -15.72 -31.97
N GLU A 318 28.69 -16.62 -31.06
CA GLU A 318 29.15 -18.02 -31.00
C GLU A 318 28.21 -19.03 -31.66
N ALA A 319 27.09 -18.58 -32.25
CA ALA A 319 26.25 -19.46 -33.05
C ALA A 319 27.08 -20.02 -34.23
N PRO A 320 27.23 -21.36 -34.37
CA PRO A 320 28.06 -21.92 -35.42
C PRO A 320 27.46 -21.53 -36.77
N ARG A 321 28.31 -20.98 -37.64
CA ARG A 321 28.00 -20.83 -39.07
C ARG A 321 27.91 -22.23 -39.69
N SER A 322 26.83 -22.96 -39.45
CA SER A 322 26.51 -24.16 -40.21
C SER A 322 26.12 -23.71 -41.61
N GLY A 323 27.02 -23.91 -42.57
CA GLY A 323 26.75 -23.69 -43.99
C GLY A 323 25.53 -24.51 -44.41
N ALA A 324 24.44 -23.83 -44.72
CA ALA A 324 23.26 -24.45 -45.31
C ALA A 324 23.57 -24.80 -46.77
N GLY A 325 23.99 -26.05 -46.98
CA GLY A 325 23.83 -26.70 -48.28
C GLY A 325 22.35 -26.71 -48.64
N ARG A 326 22.03 -26.16 -49.80
CA ARG A 326 20.68 -26.18 -50.38
C ARG A 326 20.23 -27.63 -50.57
N GLN A 327 19.28 -28.09 -49.77
CA GLN A 327 18.40 -29.20 -50.17
C GLN A 327 17.03 -28.63 -50.49
N ALA A 328 16.63 -28.82 -51.74
CA ALA A 328 15.36 -28.40 -52.29
C ALA A 328 14.21 -29.15 -51.60
N LEU A 329 13.27 -28.40 -51.04
CA LEU A 329 11.96 -28.90 -50.64
C LEU A 329 11.22 -29.38 -51.89
N ARG A 330 10.88 -30.67 -51.93
CA ARG A 330 9.95 -31.24 -52.92
C ARG A 330 8.51 -30.81 -52.55
N PRO A 331 7.64 -30.51 -53.53
CA PRO A 331 6.23 -30.22 -53.25
C PRO A 331 5.47 -31.52 -52.95
N LEU A 332 4.57 -31.48 -51.95
CA LEU A 332 3.56 -32.51 -51.76
C LEU A 332 2.51 -32.44 -52.87
N ALA A 333 2.24 -33.58 -53.51
CA ALA A 333 1.11 -33.79 -54.42
C ALA A 333 -0.15 -34.24 -53.63
N PRO A 334 -1.37 -34.06 -54.16
CA PRO A 334 -2.61 -34.35 -53.44
C PRO A 334 -2.99 -35.84 -53.55
N ASP A 335 -3.57 -36.37 -52.49
CA ASP A 335 -4.02 -37.76 -52.38
C ASP A 335 -5.42 -37.93 -53.02
N PRO A 336 -5.67 -38.91 -53.91
CA PRO A 336 -6.99 -39.21 -54.43
C PRO A 336 -7.74 -40.19 -53.52
N GLY A 337 -9.03 -39.93 -53.32
CA GLY A 337 -9.87 -40.66 -52.38
C GLY A 337 -10.35 -42.05 -52.82
N GLY A 338 -10.71 -42.83 -51.79
CA GLY A 338 -11.75 -43.88 -51.81
C GLY A 338 -11.27 -45.29 -51.40
N PRO A 339 -12.15 -46.20 -50.91
CA PRO A 339 -13.48 -46.02 -50.33
C PRO A 339 -13.66 -46.65 -48.92
N LEU A 340 -14.70 -46.19 -48.23
CA LEU A 340 -15.23 -46.73 -46.96
C LEU A 340 -15.75 -48.16 -47.09
N ARG A 341 -15.43 -49.05 -46.12
CA ARG A 341 -16.24 -50.20 -45.68
C ARG A 341 -16.02 -50.55 -44.20
N PRO A 342 -16.99 -51.23 -43.53
CA PRO A 342 -17.38 -50.93 -42.15
C PRO A 342 -16.95 -51.98 -41.09
N ASN A 343 -17.09 -51.54 -39.83
CA ASN A 343 -17.27 -52.27 -38.57
C ASN A 343 -16.91 -53.78 -38.52
N HIS A 344 -15.98 -54.17 -37.66
CA HIS A 344 -16.29 -54.73 -36.34
C HIS A 344 -14.99 -55.12 -35.58
N THR A 345 -15.00 -54.77 -34.29
CA THR A 345 -14.34 -55.45 -33.14
C THR A 345 -12.82 -55.62 -33.11
N CYS A 346 -12.15 -54.94 -32.17
CA CYS A 346 -11.20 -55.60 -31.27
C CYS A 346 -10.94 -54.79 -29.97
N ALA A 347 -11.20 -55.47 -28.85
CA ALA A 347 -10.64 -55.37 -27.50
C ALA A 347 -10.14 -54.02 -26.93
N ARG A 348 -10.88 -53.53 -25.93
CA ARG A 348 -10.39 -52.60 -24.89
C ARG A 348 -9.69 -53.38 -23.77
N GLY A 349 -8.41 -53.09 -23.53
CA GLY A 349 -7.74 -53.38 -22.25
C GLY A 349 -7.98 -52.21 -21.29
N GLY A 350 -8.79 -52.42 -20.26
CA GLY A 350 -9.12 -51.42 -19.24
C GLY A 350 -8.20 -51.49 -18.04
N PHE A 351 -7.59 -50.35 -17.67
CA PHE A 351 -7.13 -50.09 -16.31
C PHE A 351 -8.23 -49.31 -15.59
N VAL A 352 -8.79 -49.92 -14.54
CA VAL A 352 -9.88 -49.38 -13.72
C VAL A 352 -9.29 -48.78 -12.44
N TYR A 353 -9.40 -47.46 -12.27
CA TYR A 353 -9.33 -46.83 -10.94
C TYR A 353 -10.74 -46.83 -10.34
N LYS A 354 -10.87 -47.42 -9.15
CA LYS A 354 -12.13 -47.65 -8.43
C LYS A 354 -12.53 -46.39 -7.67
N ALA A 355 -13.66 -45.77 -8.03
CA ALA A 355 -14.37 -44.83 -7.18
C ALA A 355 -15.29 -45.60 -6.21
N PRO A 356 -15.47 -45.19 -4.94
CA PRO A 356 -16.51 -45.76 -4.10
C PRO A 356 -17.85 -45.03 -4.32
N SER A 357 -18.84 -45.80 -4.74
CA SER A 357 -20.25 -45.42 -4.87
C SER A 357 -20.93 -45.29 -3.51
N PHE A 358 -21.59 -44.16 -3.27
CA PHE A 358 -22.62 -44.01 -2.23
C PHE A 358 -23.85 -44.85 -2.59
N ARG A 359 -24.26 -45.76 -1.70
CA ARG A 359 -25.57 -46.42 -1.75
C ARG A 359 -26.34 -46.08 -0.48
N ARG A 360 -27.54 -45.50 -0.67
CA ARG A 360 -28.56 -45.31 0.36
C ARG A 360 -28.96 -46.66 0.96
N LEU A 361 -29.05 -46.71 2.28
CA LEU A 361 -29.91 -47.64 3.02
C LEU A 361 -30.51 -46.85 4.19
N ALA A 362 -31.82 -46.65 4.13
CA ALA A 362 -32.63 -46.24 5.26
C ALA A 362 -32.88 -47.47 6.14
N THR A 363 -32.81 -47.32 7.47
CA THR A 363 -33.86 -47.72 8.44
C THR A 363 -33.40 -47.54 9.89
N SER A 364 -34.29 -46.91 10.66
CA SER A 364 -34.67 -47.13 12.07
C SER A 364 -33.66 -47.01 13.22
N ALA A 365 -34.11 -46.22 14.20
CA ALA A 365 -33.61 -46.04 15.55
C ALA A 365 -33.41 -47.33 16.37
N ALA A 366 -32.37 -47.34 17.20
CA ALA A 366 -32.42 -47.81 18.59
C ALA A 366 -31.15 -47.36 19.33
N SER A 367 -31.35 -46.96 20.57
CA SER A 367 -30.40 -46.42 21.54
C SER A 367 -29.33 -47.43 22.00
N ARG A 368 -28.14 -46.91 22.36
CA ARG A 368 -27.42 -47.26 23.60
C ARG A 368 -26.23 -46.33 23.81
N GLY A 369 -26.20 -45.73 25.01
CA GLY A 369 -25.33 -44.63 25.40
C GLY A 369 -23.87 -44.98 25.68
N GLY A 370 -23.06 -43.92 25.72
CA GLY A 370 -21.68 -43.90 26.17
C GLY A 370 -21.19 -42.45 26.22
N THR A 371 -21.05 -41.92 27.43
CA THR A 371 -20.86 -40.51 27.77
C THR A 371 -19.47 -39.95 27.38
N ARG A 372 -19.43 -38.87 26.59
CA ARG A 372 -18.38 -37.85 26.64
C ARG A 372 -19.03 -36.51 27.03
N LYS A 373 -18.43 -35.85 28.02
CA LYS A 373 -18.89 -34.55 28.56
C LYS A 373 -18.56 -33.45 27.54
N ASP A 374 -19.50 -33.18 26.64
CA ASP A 374 -19.51 -31.97 25.83
C ASP A 374 -20.24 -30.87 26.61
N GLY A 375 -19.58 -29.73 26.79
CA GLY A 375 -20.19 -28.52 27.34
C GLY A 375 -21.36 -28.04 26.48
N PRO A 376 -22.30 -27.25 27.03
CA PRO A 376 -23.50 -26.91 26.31
C PRO A 376 -23.17 -26.05 25.07
N PRO A 377 -23.85 -26.28 23.94
CA PRO A 377 -23.72 -25.41 22.77
C PRO A 377 -24.24 -24.03 23.15
N MET A 378 -23.44 -22.98 22.92
CA MET A 378 -23.91 -21.60 23.09
C MET A 378 -25.08 -21.36 22.14
N LYS A 379 -26.30 -21.40 22.69
CA LYS A 379 -27.48 -20.84 22.06
C LYS A 379 -27.34 -19.33 22.11
N CYS A 380 -27.46 -18.69 20.95
CA CYS A 380 -27.70 -17.26 20.83
C CYS A 380 -29.11 -17.00 21.41
N ALA A 381 -29.18 -16.73 22.70
CA ALA A 381 -30.38 -16.22 23.35
C ALA A 381 -30.26 -14.70 23.39
N ILE A 382 -31.04 -14.05 22.53
CA ILE A 382 -31.34 -12.63 22.62
C ILE A 382 -32.37 -12.51 23.74
N GLU A 383 -31.90 -12.43 24.97
CA GLU A 383 -32.72 -12.02 26.11
C GLU A 383 -32.27 -10.62 26.50
N THR A 384 -33.14 -9.66 26.22
CA THR A 384 -33.07 -8.26 26.60
C THR A 384 -33.04 -8.11 28.12
N GLY A 385 -31.83 -8.13 28.67
CA GLY A 385 -31.44 -7.47 29.91
C GLY A 385 -30.16 -6.71 29.62
N ALA A 386 -30.19 -5.38 29.68
CA ALA A 386 -29.09 -4.52 29.26
C ALA A 386 -27.87 -4.66 30.19
N TYR A 387 -27.01 -5.65 29.91
CA TYR A 387 -25.67 -5.72 30.50
C TYR A 387 -24.76 -4.81 29.67
N MET A 388 -24.48 -3.61 30.18
CA MET A 388 -23.55 -2.70 29.53
C MET A 388 -22.10 -3.11 29.87
N PRO A 389 -21.20 -3.18 28.87
CA PRO A 389 -19.83 -3.62 29.10
C PRO A 389 -18.99 -2.53 29.78
N LEU A 390 -18.16 -2.96 30.74
CA LEU A 390 -17.33 -2.09 31.55
C LEU A 390 -15.91 -1.95 30.97
N TYR A 391 -15.36 -0.75 31.00
CA TYR A 391 -14.04 -0.44 30.45
C TYR A 391 -13.21 0.45 31.36
N GLU A 392 -11.91 0.20 31.37
CA GLU A 392 -10.92 1.05 31.99
C GLU A 392 -10.01 1.65 30.91
N HIS A 393 -9.79 2.97 30.98
CA HIS A 393 -8.97 3.70 30.02
C HIS A 393 -7.80 4.39 30.73
N VAL A 394 -6.60 4.28 30.17
CA VAL A 394 -5.44 5.08 30.55
C VAL A 394 -5.06 5.99 29.39
N LEU A 395 -5.08 7.29 29.63
CA LEU A 395 -4.68 8.34 28.69
C LEU A 395 -3.34 8.94 29.10
N ILE A 396 -2.44 9.12 28.13
CA ILE A 396 -1.17 9.80 28.31
C ILE A 396 -1.12 11.02 27.39
N ALA A 397 -1.14 12.23 27.97
CA ALA A 397 -1.09 13.50 27.25
C ALA A 397 0.31 14.16 27.32
N ARG A 398 0.60 15.05 26.37
CA ARG A 398 1.92 15.71 26.22
C ARG A 398 2.32 16.48 27.48
N GLN A 399 3.61 16.50 27.82
CA GLN A 399 4.16 17.10 29.05
C GLN A 399 4.16 18.64 29.09
N ASP A 400 3.94 19.29 27.95
CA ASP A 400 3.92 20.76 27.79
C ASP A 400 2.55 21.36 28.12
N LEU A 401 1.56 20.52 28.42
CA LEU A 401 0.23 20.96 28.83
C LEU A 401 0.22 21.40 30.29
N SER A 402 -0.58 22.42 30.60
CA SER A 402 -0.92 22.73 31.98
C SER A 402 -1.82 21.63 32.58
N ASN A 403 -1.83 21.51 33.91
CA ASN A 403 -2.72 20.55 34.59
C ASN A 403 -4.20 20.77 34.22
N ALA A 404 -4.64 22.02 34.13
CA ALA A 404 -6.01 22.36 33.73
C ALA A 404 -6.34 21.93 32.29
N GLN A 405 -5.38 22.03 31.36
CA GLN A 405 -5.57 21.54 29.99
C GLN A 405 -5.62 20.02 29.93
N ALA A 406 -4.80 19.32 30.72
CA ALA A 406 -4.82 17.86 30.80
C ALA A 406 -6.12 17.34 31.42
N GLU A 407 -6.67 18.01 32.43
CA GLU A 407 -7.99 17.71 33.01
C GLU A 407 -9.11 18.01 32.00
N GLY A 408 -9.01 19.09 31.24
CA GLY A 408 -9.97 19.41 30.16
C GLY A 408 -10.04 18.34 29.06
N LEU A 409 -8.94 17.62 28.77
CA LEU A 409 -8.97 16.48 27.85
C LEU A 409 -9.80 15.32 28.40
N VAL A 410 -9.75 15.08 29.71
CA VAL A 410 -10.54 14.04 30.38
C VAL A 410 -12.03 14.37 30.28
N GLU A 411 -12.39 15.63 30.51
CA GLU A 411 -13.77 16.11 30.35
C GLU A 411 -14.25 16.00 28.89
N HIS A 412 -13.42 16.39 27.92
CA HIS A 412 -13.74 16.29 26.51
C HIS A 412 -14.08 14.86 26.09
N PHE A 413 -13.24 13.88 26.43
CA PHE A 413 -13.50 12.48 26.09
C PHE A 413 -14.62 11.85 26.92
N SER A 414 -14.88 12.35 28.12
CA SER A 414 -16.05 11.96 28.91
C SER A 414 -17.36 12.38 28.22
N THR A 415 -17.41 13.59 27.66
CA THR A 415 -18.56 14.08 26.88
C THR A 415 -18.74 13.27 25.61
N VAL A 416 -17.66 12.97 24.88
CA VAL A 416 -17.71 12.11 23.68
C VAL A 416 -18.30 10.73 23.98
N LEU A 417 -17.94 10.14 25.12
CA LEU A 417 -18.53 8.87 25.56
C LEU A 417 -20.00 9.01 25.91
N ALA A 418 -20.40 10.10 26.57
CA ALA A 418 -21.80 10.39 26.92
C ALA A 418 -22.68 10.58 25.68
N ASP A 419 -22.21 11.34 24.69
CA ASP A 419 -22.93 11.61 23.44
C ASP A 419 -23.20 10.33 22.62
N ASN A 420 -22.36 9.31 22.81
CA ASN A 420 -22.46 8.01 22.13
C ASN A 420 -23.13 6.92 23.00
N GLY A 421 -23.79 7.31 24.10
CA GLY A 421 -24.58 6.40 24.94
C GLY A 421 -23.77 5.62 25.98
N GLY A 422 -22.57 6.09 26.33
CA GLY A 422 -21.80 5.61 27.47
C GLY A 422 -21.95 6.49 28.71
N SER A 423 -21.49 6.00 29.86
CA SER A 423 -21.46 6.73 31.12
C SER A 423 -20.08 6.59 31.77
N VAL A 424 -19.62 7.64 32.44
CA VAL A 424 -18.34 7.64 33.15
C VAL A 424 -18.62 7.35 34.62
N VAL A 425 -18.09 6.24 35.11
CA VAL A 425 -18.25 5.75 36.49
C VAL A 425 -17.29 6.48 37.43
N GLY A 426 -16.10 6.84 36.94
CA GLY A 426 -15.14 7.63 37.70
C GLY A 426 -13.93 8.04 36.86
N SER A 427 -13.32 9.17 37.21
CA SER A 427 -12.08 9.64 36.59
C SER A 427 -11.05 9.96 37.67
N GLU A 428 -9.79 9.60 37.40
CA GLU A 428 -8.66 9.89 38.26
C GLU A 428 -7.55 10.56 37.46
N TYR A 429 -7.09 11.72 37.93
CA TYR A 429 -5.94 12.39 37.35
C TYR A 429 -4.67 12.07 38.16
N TRP A 430 -3.70 11.42 37.51
CA TRP A 430 -2.47 10.92 38.14
C TRP A 430 -1.28 11.87 38.01
N GLY A 431 -1.45 13.00 37.32
CA GLY A 431 -0.42 14.01 37.13
C GLY A 431 0.72 13.58 36.19
N VAL A 432 1.81 14.35 36.20
CA VAL A 432 2.97 14.12 35.34
C VAL A 432 3.83 12.97 35.87
N LYS A 433 3.97 11.89 35.09
CA LYS A 433 4.84 10.75 35.42
C LYS A 433 5.90 10.52 34.35
N THR A 434 7.02 9.93 34.77
CA THR A 434 8.11 9.55 33.86
C THR A 434 7.77 8.22 33.19
N MET A 435 7.84 8.17 31.85
CA MET A 435 7.58 6.99 31.05
C MET A 435 8.79 6.04 31.04
N ALA A 436 8.56 4.74 30.90
CA ALA A 436 9.62 3.73 30.81
C ALA A 436 10.52 3.90 29.58
N TYR A 437 9.96 4.43 28.49
CA TYR A 437 10.66 4.75 27.24
C TYR A 437 10.14 6.06 26.66
N LYS A 438 10.90 6.66 25.73
CA LYS A 438 10.50 7.91 25.08
C LYS A 438 9.35 7.67 24.11
N ILE A 439 8.27 8.44 24.24
CA ILE A 439 7.14 8.47 23.31
C ILE A 439 7.09 9.86 22.69
N ASN A 440 7.08 9.95 21.35
CA ASN A 440 7.06 11.23 20.61
C ASN A 440 8.09 12.26 21.13
N LYS A 441 9.31 11.79 21.42
CA LYS A 441 10.45 12.55 21.99
C LYS A 441 10.28 13.02 23.45
N ASN A 442 9.13 12.79 24.09
CA ASN A 442 8.88 13.11 25.50
C ASN A 442 9.32 11.96 26.42
N ARG A 443 9.86 12.30 27.61
CA ARG A 443 10.20 11.33 28.68
C ARG A 443 9.19 11.34 29.82
N LYS A 444 8.36 12.37 29.90
CA LYS A 444 7.28 12.51 30.88
C LYS A 444 5.96 12.79 30.14
N GLY A 445 4.84 12.53 30.80
CA GLY A 445 3.51 12.80 30.26
C GLY A 445 2.49 12.87 31.39
N HIS A 446 1.36 13.52 31.12
CA HIS A 446 0.23 13.59 32.05
C HIS A 446 -0.56 12.30 31.94
N TYR A 447 -0.82 11.64 33.07
CA TYR A 447 -1.61 10.42 33.10
C TYR A 447 -3.00 10.70 33.64
N ALA A 448 -4.00 10.23 32.92
CA ALA A 448 -5.39 10.19 33.37
C ALA A 448 -5.95 8.78 33.23
N PHE A 449 -6.83 8.42 34.15
CA PHE A 449 -7.48 7.13 34.22
C PHE A 449 -9.00 7.33 34.27
N LEU A 450 -9.74 6.56 33.49
CA LEU A 450 -11.20 6.63 33.43
C LEU A 450 -11.80 5.23 33.55
N ARG A 451 -12.83 5.11 34.37
CA ARG A 451 -13.71 3.93 34.45
C ARG A 451 -15.02 4.29 33.78
N THR A 452 -15.45 3.49 32.82
CA THR A 452 -16.62 3.79 32.01
C THR A 452 -17.50 2.55 31.89
N ASP A 453 -18.79 2.81 31.71
CA ASP A 453 -19.78 1.83 31.32
C ASP A 453 -20.37 2.30 29.99
N ALA A 454 -19.99 1.65 28.89
CA ALA A 454 -20.26 2.17 27.56
C ALA A 454 -20.44 1.06 26.53
N PRO A 455 -21.31 1.24 25.51
CA PRO A 455 -21.38 0.30 24.40
C PRO A 455 -20.06 0.31 23.61
N ALA A 456 -19.70 -0.84 23.03
CA ALA A 456 -18.44 -0.99 22.30
C ALA A 456 -18.24 0.06 21.19
N ALA A 457 -19.34 0.54 20.57
CA ALA A 457 -19.30 1.59 19.56
C ALA A 457 -18.85 2.95 20.14
N ALA A 458 -19.30 3.32 21.34
CA ALA A 458 -18.90 4.58 21.99
C ALA A 458 -17.41 4.58 22.37
N VAL A 459 -16.92 3.45 22.86
CA VAL A 459 -15.50 3.27 23.20
C VAL A 459 -14.62 3.36 21.95
N GLN A 460 -15.04 2.74 20.84
CA GLN A 460 -14.33 2.81 19.57
C GLN A 460 -14.24 4.25 19.05
N GLU A 461 -15.33 5.03 19.17
CA GLU A 461 -15.33 6.42 18.73
C GLU A 461 -14.45 7.32 19.61
N MET A 462 -14.49 7.12 20.94
CA MET A 462 -13.58 7.82 21.86
C MET A 462 -12.12 7.47 21.57
N GLU A 463 -11.78 6.20 21.37
CA GLU A 463 -10.41 5.80 21.02
C GLU A 463 -9.95 6.38 19.68
N ARG A 464 -10.85 6.46 18.70
CA ARG A 464 -10.56 7.05 17.39
C ARG A 464 -10.22 8.53 17.55
N LEU A 465 -11.04 9.29 18.28
CA LEU A 465 -10.83 10.71 18.54
C LEU A 465 -9.59 10.96 19.39
N ALA A 466 -9.35 10.15 20.42
CA ALA A 466 -8.15 10.24 21.25
C ALA A 466 -6.86 9.96 20.47
N ARG A 467 -6.87 9.06 19.48
CA ARG A 467 -5.71 8.81 18.60
C ARG A 467 -5.44 9.93 17.60
N LEU A 468 -6.47 10.70 17.24
CA LEU A 468 -6.38 11.83 16.31
C LEU A 468 -6.04 13.16 17.01
N HIS A 469 -6.21 13.22 18.33
CA HIS A 469 -6.01 14.44 19.09
C HIS A 469 -4.51 14.74 19.29
N ASP A 470 -4.06 15.93 18.88
CA ASP A 470 -2.63 16.32 18.87
C ASP A 470 -1.97 16.26 20.27
N ASP A 471 -2.76 16.50 21.31
CA ASP A 471 -2.32 16.50 22.72
C ASP A 471 -2.26 15.12 23.38
N VAL A 472 -2.79 14.08 22.73
CA VAL A 472 -2.80 12.72 23.27
C VAL A 472 -1.66 11.92 22.63
N MET A 473 -0.76 11.41 23.47
CA MET A 473 0.36 10.58 23.00
C MET A 473 -0.01 9.10 22.92
N ARG A 474 -0.80 8.61 23.88
CA ARG A 474 -1.28 7.23 23.89
C ARG A 474 -2.58 7.09 24.68
N VAL A 475 -3.38 6.12 24.27
CA VAL A 475 -4.55 5.62 24.97
C VAL A 475 -4.46 4.10 25.05
N LEU A 476 -4.83 3.52 26.19
CA LEU A 476 -4.99 2.08 26.39
C LEU A 476 -6.37 1.84 27.01
N THR A 477 -7.19 1.04 26.36
CA THR A 477 -8.50 0.60 26.88
C THR A 477 -8.48 -0.89 27.17
N ILE A 478 -9.03 -1.28 28.32
CA ILE A 478 -9.17 -2.66 28.74
C ILE A 478 -10.64 -2.90 29.09
N LYS A 479 -11.22 -3.96 28.55
CA LYS A 479 -12.54 -4.42 28.97
C LYS A 479 -12.39 -5.18 30.29
N VAL A 480 -13.19 -4.83 31.29
CA VAL A 480 -13.17 -5.45 32.62
C VAL A 480 -14.51 -6.12 32.90
N ASP A 481 -14.48 -7.17 33.73
CA ASP A 481 -15.70 -7.89 34.15
C ASP A 481 -16.41 -7.18 35.33
N GLY A 482 -15.73 -6.21 35.98
CA GLY A 482 -16.22 -5.40 37.10
C GLY A 482 -15.25 -4.24 37.38
N HIS A 483 -15.76 -3.13 37.92
CA HIS A 483 -14.93 -2.03 38.42
C HIS A 483 -14.58 -2.25 39.89
N ASP A 484 -13.29 -2.20 40.24
CA ASP A 484 -12.87 -2.29 41.64
C ASP A 484 -13.26 -1.00 42.40
N GLU A 485 -14.02 -1.13 43.50
CA GLU A 485 -14.39 0.00 44.35
C GLU A 485 -13.19 0.44 45.23
N GLY A 486 -12.53 1.51 44.78
CA GLY A 486 -11.42 2.14 45.48
C GLY A 486 -10.55 2.99 44.55
N PRO A 487 -9.69 3.87 45.11
CA PRO A 487 -8.71 4.61 44.31
C PRO A 487 -7.75 3.61 43.65
N SER A 488 -7.33 3.88 42.42
CA SER A 488 -6.45 2.98 41.68
C SER A 488 -5.17 2.62 42.47
N VAL A 489 -4.57 1.48 42.15
CA VAL A 489 -3.30 0.99 42.73
C VAL A 489 -2.19 2.05 42.72
N GLN A 490 -2.27 3.02 41.80
CA GLN A 490 -1.31 4.10 41.69
C GLN A 490 -1.49 5.22 42.73
N MET A 491 -2.70 5.38 43.28
CA MET A 491 -3.01 6.27 44.39
C MET A 491 -2.80 5.58 45.75
N GLN A 492 -3.10 4.28 45.87
CA GLN A 492 -2.86 3.52 47.11
C GLN A 492 -1.38 3.54 47.55
N ARG A 493 -0.42 3.51 46.60
CA ARG A 493 1.03 3.66 46.88
C ARG A 493 1.42 5.03 47.46
N ARG A 494 0.55 6.03 47.38
CA ARG A 494 0.78 7.38 47.93
C ARG A 494 0.36 7.46 49.40
N ASP A 495 -0.69 6.74 49.80
CA ASP A 495 -1.25 6.80 51.16
C ASP A 495 -0.48 5.91 52.16
N ASP A 496 0.11 4.80 51.71
CA ASP A 496 0.98 3.93 52.55
C ASP A 496 2.33 4.57 52.97
N ARG A 497 2.58 5.83 52.60
CA ARG A 497 3.76 6.61 53.02
C ARG A 497 3.52 7.50 54.24
N GLY A 498 2.37 7.38 54.89
CA GLY A 498 2.06 8.06 56.15
C GLY A 498 2.07 7.09 57.32
N ASP A 499 3.24 6.58 57.73
CA ASP A 499 3.53 6.21 59.12
C ASP A 499 4.95 5.65 59.26
N ARG A 500 5.90 6.54 59.58
CA ARG A 500 7.15 6.16 60.25
C ARG A 500 7.12 6.74 61.66
N PRO A 501 7.30 5.92 62.70
CA PRO A 501 7.05 6.33 64.07
C PRO A 501 8.07 7.35 64.55
N ASP A 502 7.53 8.35 65.25
CA ASP A 502 8.21 9.39 66.01
C ASP A 502 9.21 8.76 66.99
N ARG A 503 10.49 9.13 66.84
CA ARG A 503 11.53 8.84 67.83
C ARG A 503 12.19 10.15 68.20
N GLY A 504 11.62 10.77 69.22
CA GLY A 504 12.07 12.02 69.78
C GLY A 504 13.44 11.97 70.45
N ASP A 505 13.85 13.20 70.74
CA ASP A 505 14.74 13.66 71.81
C ASP A 505 16.24 13.37 71.68
N ARG A 506 17.00 14.41 71.33
CA ARG A 506 17.85 15.13 72.30
C ARG A 506 18.46 16.38 71.68
N GLY A 507 18.22 17.51 72.35
CA GLY A 507 18.70 18.82 71.97
C GLY A 507 20.17 19.12 72.29
N ASP A 508 20.45 20.40 72.08
CA ASP A 508 21.54 21.24 72.60
C ASP A 508 22.97 21.04 72.07
N ARG A 509 23.36 21.93 71.14
CA ARG A 509 24.18 23.12 71.49
C ARG A 509 24.55 23.96 70.26
N PRO A 510 24.38 25.29 70.31
CA PRO A 510 25.24 26.22 69.61
C PRO A 510 26.37 26.69 70.54
N ASP A 511 27.59 26.86 70.02
CA ASP A 511 28.26 28.17 69.90
C ASP A 511 29.80 28.06 69.76
N ARG A 512 30.32 28.95 68.91
CA ARG A 512 31.68 29.54 68.85
C ARG A 512 32.95 28.68 68.68
N GLY A 513 33.76 29.10 67.70
CA GLY A 513 35.21 28.97 67.82
C GLY A 513 36.01 29.14 66.53
N ASP A 514 36.35 30.38 66.22
CA ASP A 514 37.37 30.84 65.27
C ASP A 514 38.72 30.10 65.40
N ARG A 515 39.37 29.77 64.27
CA ARG A 515 40.83 29.85 64.07
C ARG A 515 41.27 29.45 62.67
N GLY A 516 41.97 30.38 62.02
CA GLY A 516 42.62 30.19 60.74
C GLY A 516 43.96 29.46 60.75
N ASP A 517 44.33 29.13 59.52
CA ASP A 517 45.66 29.10 58.89
C ASP A 517 46.73 28.11 59.36
N ARG A 518 47.13 27.21 58.44
CA ARG A 518 48.53 26.95 58.03
C ARG A 518 48.64 25.84 56.97
N GLY A 519 49.08 26.25 55.78
CA GLY A 519 50.22 25.73 54.99
C GLY A 519 50.36 24.22 54.68
N GLY A 520 50.56 23.91 53.39
CA GLY A 520 51.11 22.61 52.98
C GLY A 520 50.99 22.24 51.49
N ASP A 521 51.69 22.97 50.63
CA ASP A 521 52.54 22.46 49.54
C ASP A 521 52.07 21.27 48.66
N ARG A 522 51.75 21.56 47.38
CA ARG A 522 51.95 20.63 46.25
C ARG A 522 52.37 21.39 45.00
N GLY A 523 53.64 21.27 44.66
CA GLY A 523 54.24 21.76 43.42
C GLY A 523 53.89 20.95 42.16
N ASP A 524 53.69 21.72 41.09
CA ASP A 524 54.49 21.77 39.86
C ASP A 524 54.30 20.75 38.70
N ARG A 525 54.49 21.33 37.49
CA ARG A 525 54.60 20.81 36.11
C ARG A 525 53.27 20.65 35.36
N GLY A 526 52.96 21.36 34.27
CA GLY A 526 53.79 22.04 33.26
C GLY A 526 53.71 21.28 31.94
N GLY A 527 53.25 21.93 30.85
CA GLY A 527 53.24 21.41 29.47
C GLY A 527 51.88 21.60 28.77
N ASP A 528 51.56 22.75 28.20
CA ASP A 528 51.99 23.24 26.87
C ASP A 528 51.20 22.64 25.70
N ARG A 529 50.48 23.50 24.97
CA ARG A 529 50.09 23.38 23.55
C ARG A 529 49.39 24.65 23.09
N GLY A 530 50.20 25.64 22.73
CA GLY A 530 49.82 26.71 21.82
C GLY A 530 50.32 26.43 20.39
N GLY A 531 49.51 26.83 19.40
CA GLY A 531 50.03 27.52 18.22
C GLY A 531 50.40 26.72 16.96
N ASP A 532 49.49 26.79 15.98
CA ASP A 532 49.68 27.51 14.72
C ASP A 532 50.13 26.77 13.43
N ARG A 533 49.73 27.40 12.30
CA ARG A 533 49.96 27.16 10.85
C ARG A 533 48.86 26.30 10.19
N GLY A 534 48.00 26.83 9.31
CA GLY A 534 48.26 27.66 8.12
C GLY A 534 47.96 26.76 6.91
N GLY A 535 46.93 26.95 6.08
CA GLY A 535 46.62 28.09 5.22
C GLY A 535 46.85 27.65 3.76
N PHE A 536 45.86 27.77 2.87
CA PHE A 536 45.97 28.25 1.48
C PHE A 536 44.67 28.04 0.69
N ARG A 537 44.37 29.08 -0.11
CA ARG A 537 43.21 29.28 -1.00
C ARG A 537 43.25 28.38 -2.25
N ARG A 538 42.09 27.95 -2.73
CA ARG A 538 41.48 28.41 -4.00
C ARG A 538 40.04 27.92 -4.11
#